data_AF-A0A453T2G1-F1
#
_entry.id   AF-A0A453T2G1-F1
#
_cell.length_a   1.000
_cell.length_b   1.000
_cell.length_c   1.000
_cell.angle_alpha   90.00
_cell.angle_beta   90.00
_cell.angle_gamma   90.00
#
_symmetry.space_group_name_H-M   'P 1'
#
loop_
_entity.id
_entity.type
_entity.pdbx_description
1 polymer ?
#
loop_
_entity_poly.entity_id
_entity_poly.type
_entity_poly.pdbx_seq_one_letter_code
_entity_poly.pdbx_strand_id
1 'polypeptide(L)' 'MVGRRTVPQVFIRGKHLGGSDDTVDAYESGELAKLLNISVKDDL' A
#
# COMPACT_ATOMS: atom_id res chain seq x y z
N MET A 1 -13.65 -9.23 -7.55
CA MET A 1 -14.33 -8.41 -6.54
C MET A 1 -13.71 -8.73 -5.19
N VAL A 2 -13.18 -7.74 -4.46
CA VAL A 2 -12.58 -7.96 -3.15
C VAL A 2 -13.71 -8.12 -2.13
N GLY A 3 -13.69 -9.19 -1.33
CA GLY A 3 -14.81 -9.56 -0.43
C GLY A 3 -14.95 -8.71 0.85
N ARG A 4 -14.25 -7.58 0.96
CA ARG A 4 -14.28 -6.72 2.16
C ARG A 4 -15.41 -5.68 2.05
N ARG A 5 -16.15 -5.50 3.14
CA ARG A 5 -17.26 -4.54 3.26
C ARG A 5 -16.89 -3.25 3.99
N THR A 6 -15.73 -3.23 4.64
CA THR A 6 -15.25 -2.12 5.45
C THR A 6 -14.38 -1.18 4.62
N VAL A 7 -14.31 0.07 5.07
CA VAL A 7 -13.44 1.11 4.52
C VAL A 7 -12.35 1.48 5.54
N PRO A 8 -11.19 2.00 5.10
CA PRO A 8 -10.77 2.18 3.70
C PRO A 8 -10.51 0.85 2.97
N GLN A 9 -10.61 0.88 1.63
CA GLN A 9 -10.06 -0.17 0.75
C GLN A 9 -8.98 0.46 -0.12
N VAL A 10 -7.74 0.12 0.14
CA VAL A 10 -6.57 0.74 -0.47
C VAL A 10 -6.12 -0.10 -1.66
N PHE A 11 -5.89 0.57 -2.78
CA PHE A 11 -5.40 -0.03 -4.01
C PHE A 11 -4.20 0.76 -4.52
N ILE A 12 -3.15 0.06 -4.94
CA ILE A 12 -1.97 0.65 -5.57
C ILE A 12 -1.85 0.05 -6.96
N ARG A 13 -1.91 0.90 -8.00
CA ARG A 13 -1.83 0.48 -9.41
C ARG A 13 -2.83 -0.63 -9.76
N GLY A 14 -4.05 -0.53 -9.21
CA GLY A 14 -5.12 -1.51 -9.43
C GLY A 14 -5.00 -2.81 -8.61
N LYS A 15 -3.91 -3.03 -7.87
CA LYS A 15 -3.76 -4.16 -6.94
C LYS A 15 -4.31 -3.76 -5.57
N HIS A 16 -5.18 -4.61 -5.01
CA HIS A 16 -5.70 -4.42 -3.66
C HIS A 16 -4.60 -4.64 -2.62
N LEU A 17 -4.34 -3.64 -1.80
CA LEU A 17 -3.44 -3.70 -0.65
C LEU A 17 -4.19 -4.23 0.58
N GLY A 18 -5.31 -3.60 0.93
CA GLY A 18 -6.03 -3.91 2.15
C GLY A 18 -6.77 -2.71 2.75
N GLY A 19 -6.94 -2.72 4.06
CA GLY A 19 -7.57 -1.66 4.84
C GLY A 19 -6.55 -0.76 5.52
N SER A 20 -6.97 -0.11 6.62
CA SER A 20 -6.09 0.78 7.39
C SER A 20 -4.88 0.04 7.94
N ASP A 21 -5.10 -1.07 8.65
CA ASP A 21 -4.03 -1.85 9.30
C ASP A 21 -3.01 -2.37 8.28
N ASP A 22 -3.48 -2.97 7.18
CA ASP A 22 -2.61 -3.47 6.10
C ASP A 22 -1.75 -2.34 5.48
N THR A 23 -2.27 -1.12 5.46
CA THR A 23 -1.54 0.04 4.93
C THR A 23 -0.45 0.50 5.90
N VAL A 24 -0.72 0.47 7.21
CA VAL A 24 0.28 0.77 8.25
C VAL A 24 1.37 -0.29 8.25
N ASP A 25 1.02 -1.57 8.22
CA ASP A 25 1.98 -2.68 8.16
C ASP A 25 2.89 -2.60 6.91
N ALA A 26 2.31 -2.25 5.75
CA ALA A 26 3.07 -2.05 4.53
C ALA A 26 4.03 -0.86 4.63
N TYR A 27 3.65 0.21 5.33
CA TYR A 27 4.52 1.36 5.59
C TYR A 27 5.69 0.97 6.51
N GLU A 28 5.40 0.35 7.65
CA GLU A 28 6.41 0.00 8.66
C GLU A 28 7.42 -1.04 8.14
N SER A 29 6.97 -1.99 7.31
CA SER A 29 7.84 -2.97 6.66
C SER A 29 8.65 -2.42 5.47
N GLY A 30 8.37 -1.18 5.04
CA GLY A 30 8.93 -0.59 3.82
C GLY A 30 8.39 -1.21 2.51
N GLU A 31 7.40 -2.11 2.58
CA GLU A 31 6.74 -2.66 1.39
C GLU A 31 6.01 -1.56 0.60
N LEU A 32 5.37 -0.62 1.29
CA LEU A 32 4.61 0.47 0.67
C LEU A 32 5.50 1.33 -0.24
N ALA A 33 6.72 1.67 0.20
CA ALA A 33 7.68 2.42 -0.61
C ALA A 33 8.05 1.65 -1.90
N LYS A 34 8.23 0.32 -1.80
CA LYS A 34 8.49 -0.53 -2.98
C LYS A 34 7.29 -0.56 -3.93
N LEU A 35 6.07 -0.69 -3.40
CA LEU A 35 4.83 -0.70 -4.18
C LEU A 35 4.60 0.62 -4.91
N LEU A 36 4.95 1.74 -4.27
CA LEU A 36 4.88 3.07 -4.85
C LEU A 36 6.05 3.38 -5.80
N ASN A 37 7.08 2.53 -5.83
CA ASN A 37 8.34 2.77 -6.54
C ASN A 37 9.03 4.06 -6.09
N ILE A 38 9.03 4.30 -4.78
CA ILE A 38 9.79 5.37 -4.14
C ILE A 38 11.11 4.73 -3.71
N SER A 39 12.09 4.76 -4.62
CA SER A 39 13.47 4.47 -4.29
C SER A 39 14.10 5.75 -3.73
N VAL A 40 14.85 5.65 -2.64
CA VAL A 40 15.63 6.77 -2.03
C VAL A 40 16.64 7.43 -2.99
N LYS A 41 16.69 6.98 -4.26
CA LYS A 41 17.54 7.51 -5.33
C LYS A 41 16.85 8.56 -6.19
N ASP A 42 15.53 8.71 -6.10
CA ASP A 42 14.79 9.62 -7.01
C ASP A 42 14.77 11.08 -6.52
N ASP A 43 15.31 11.35 -5.32
CA ASP A 43 15.39 12.68 -4.71
C ASP A 43 16.85 13.20 -4.53
N LEU A 44 17.81 12.70 -5.32
CA LEU A 44 19.23 13.15 -5.33
C LEU A 44 19.61 13.85 -6.64
#